data_AF-A0A7W0HVA6-F1
#
_entry.id   AF-A0A7W0HVA6-F1
#
_cell.length_a   1.000
_cell.length_b   1.000
_cell.length_c   1.000
_cell.angle_alpha   90.00
_cell.angle_beta   90.00
_cell.angle_gamma   90.00
#
_symmetry.space_group_name_H-M   'P 1'
#
loop_
_entity.id
_entity.type
_entity.pdbx_description
1 polymer ?
#
loop_
_entity_poly.entity_id
_entity_poly.type
_entity_poly.pdbx_seq_one_letter_code
_entity_poly.pdbx_strand_id
1 'polypeptide(L)'
;MTLSLTTQDKSTLRTAAYGAVALVAAAGAAGSPHKMATAGTLALTAATGPVGHVLAARSNDIHLYGKAVAHLADQVLPALSATMDLLGRQNPAEAGNFRGAVLVAIEAASRGVSNPSVAAMAGKIVAALDAA
;
A
#
# COMPACT_ATOMS: atom_id res chain seq x y z
N MET A 1 -10.48 -18.71 9.38
CA MET A 1 -9.32 -19.35 8.72
C MET A 1 -8.10 -18.48 8.97
N THR A 2 -7.01 -19.04 9.47
CA THR A 2 -5.75 -18.31 9.70
C THR A 2 -4.92 -18.32 8.43
N LEU A 3 -4.53 -17.15 7.92
CA LEU A 3 -3.57 -17.07 6.82
C LEU A 3 -2.21 -17.61 7.29
N SER A 4 -1.59 -18.48 6.50
CA SER A 4 -0.25 -19.03 6.78
C SER A 4 0.84 -18.08 6.26
N LEU A 5 0.78 -16.82 6.69
CA LEU A 5 1.76 -15.81 6.28
C LEU A 5 3.08 -16.00 7.03
N THR A 6 4.15 -16.22 6.29
CA THR A 6 5.51 -16.20 6.83
C THR A 6 5.91 -14.78 7.26
N THR A 7 7.00 -14.65 8.00
CA THR A 7 7.55 -13.33 8.35
C THR A 7 7.91 -12.52 7.09
N GLN A 8 8.40 -13.20 6.04
CA GLN A 8 8.69 -12.57 4.75
C GLN A 8 7.42 -12.05 4.08
N ASP A 9 6.35 -12.85 4.05
CA ASP A 9 5.07 -12.44 3.43
C ASP A 9 4.47 -11.24 4.15
N LYS A 10 4.53 -11.22 5.48
CA LYS A 10 4.09 -10.08 6.29
C LYS A 10 4.91 -8.83 5.99
N SER A 11 6.22 -8.97 5.77
CA SER A 11 7.09 -7.85 5.41
C SER A 11 6.77 -7.32 4.00
N THR A 12 6.57 -8.19 3.02
CA THR A 12 6.15 -7.83 1.66
C THR A 12 4.80 -7.11 1.66
N LEU A 13 3.82 -7.64 2.39
CA LEU A 13 2.49 -7.04 2.53
C LEU A 13 2.55 -5.63 3.10
N ARG A 14 3.35 -5.42 4.15
CA ARG A 14 3.53 -4.08 4.75
C ARG A 14 4.27 -3.15 3.80
N THR A 15 5.33 -3.62 3.16
CA THR A 15 6.08 -2.83 2.16
C THR A 15 5.17 -2.39 1.02
N ALA A 16 4.30 -3.27 0.54
CA ALA A 16 3.31 -2.96 -0.49
C ALA A 16 2.32 -1.87 -0.02
N ALA A 17 1.66 -2.07 1.12
CA ALA A 17 0.63 -1.15 1.60
C ALA A 17 1.18 0.22 2.02
N TYR A 18 2.20 0.24 2.88
CA TYR A 18 2.79 1.51 3.34
C TYR A 18 3.61 2.19 2.25
N GLY A 19 4.25 1.41 1.39
CA GLY A 19 4.92 1.90 0.20
C GLY A 19 3.97 2.58 -0.77
N ALA A 20 2.75 2.04 -0.97
CA ALA A 20 1.74 2.68 -1.81
C ALA A 20 1.37 4.08 -1.29
N VAL A 21 1.16 4.22 0.02
CA VAL A 21 0.90 5.52 0.66
C VAL A 21 2.09 6.47 0.50
N ALA A 22 3.31 5.98 0.71
CA ALA A 22 4.53 6.77 0.53
C ALA A 22 4.72 7.23 -0.92
N LEU A 23 4.40 6.37 -1.90
CA LEU A 23 4.48 6.66 -3.32
C LEU A 23 3.52 7.79 -3.73
N VAL A 24 2.28 7.73 -3.26
CA VAL A 24 1.26 8.76 -3.50
C VAL A 24 1.64 10.08 -2.83
N ALA A 25 2.12 10.03 -1.58
CA ALA A 25 2.60 11.21 -0.87
C ALA A 25 3.80 11.86 -1.57
N ALA A 26 4.74 11.07 -2.08
CA ALA A 26 5.92 11.55 -2.79
C ALA A 26 5.55 12.14 -4.18
N ALA A 27 4.55 11.58 -4.86
CA ALA A 27 4.01 12.16 -6.10
C ALA A 27 3.29 13.51 -5.86
N GLY A 28 2.80 13.74 -4.64
CA GLY A 28 2.15 14.97 -4.20
C GLY A 28 3.09 16.09 -3.74
N ALA A 29 4.38 16.04 -4.08
CA ALA A 29 5.44 16.94 -3.58
C ALA A 29 5.14 18.46 -3.62
N ALA A 30 4.20 18.93 -4.43
CA ALA A 30 3.74 20.33 -4.46
C ALA A 30 2.80 20.73 -3.29
N GLY A 31 2.35 19.78 -2.47
CA GLY A 31 1.44 19.99 -1.33
C GLY A 31 2.08 19.68 0.03
N SER A 32 1.41 18.86 0.84
CA SER A 32 1.90 18.40 2.16
C SER A 32 2.09 16.88 2.20
N PRO A 33 3.20 16.33 1.67
CA PRO A 33 3.47 14.89 1.64
C PRO A 33 3.32 14.21 3.00
N HIS A 34 3.72 14.89 4.08
CA HIS A 34 3.59 14.35 5.44
C HIS A 34 2.13 14.15 5.85
N LYS A 35 1.24 15.10 5.54
CA LYS A 35 -0.20 14.98 5.83
C LYS A 35 -0.84 13.85 5.03
N MET A 36 -0.47 13.73 3.75
CA MET A 36 -0.93 12.66 2.87
C MET A 36 -0.52 11.29 3.43
N ALA A 37 0.75 11.15 3.84
CA ALA A 37 1.27 9.92 4.42
C ALA A 37 0.58 9.56 5.75
N THR A 38 0.32 10.55 6.62
CA THR A 38 -0.42 10.36 7.87
C THR A 38 -1.84 9.87 7.60
N ALA A 39 -2.58 10.53 6.70
CA ALA A 39 -3.96 10.16 6.39
C ALA A 39 -4.06 8.74 5.81
N GLY A 40 -3.20 8.38 4.86
CA GLY A 40 -3.16 7.04 4.30
C GLY A 40 -2.76 5.97 5.32
N THR A 41 -1.79 6.27 6.20
CA THR A 41 -1.37 5.36 7.27
C THR A 41 -2.49 5.09 8.26
N LEU A 42 -3.24 6.11 8.67
CA LEU A 42 -4.39 5.95 9.57
C LEU A 42 -5.47 5.07 8.94
N ALA A 43 -5.74 5.27 7.65
CA ALA A 43 -6.67 4.42 6.90
C ALA A 43 -6.22 2.95 6.84
N LEU A 44 -4.92 2.68 6.60
CA LEU A 44 -4.39 1.32 6.64
C LEU A 44 -4.54 0.66 8.02
N THR A 45 -4.33 1.42 9.11
CA THR A 45 -4.48 0.88 10.47
C THR A 45 -5.94 0.63 10.86
N ALA A 46 -6.90 1.20 10.13
CA ALA A 46 -8.33 0.91 10.31
C ALA A 46 -8.77 -0.38 9.60
N ALA A 47 -7.90 -1.00 8.80
CA ALA A 47 -8.20 -2.27 8.15
C ALA A 47 -8.43 -3.39 9.18
N THR A 48 -9.40 -4.25 8.90
CA THR A 48 -9.80 -5.35 9.79
C THR A 48 -9.36 -6.71 9.26
N GLY A 49 -9.55 -7.76 10.06
CA GLY A 49 -9.25 -9.14 9.67
C GLY A 49 -7.76 -9.49 9.73
N PRO A 50 -7.38 -10.69 9.26
CA PRO A 50 -6.00 -11.16 9.18
C PRO A 50 -5.02 -10.16 8.55
N VAL A 51 -5.38 -9.58 7.39
CA VAL A 51 -4.56 -8.53 6.75
C VAL A 51 -4.47 -7.30 7.65
N GLY A 52 -5.58 -6.86 8.24
CA GLY A 52 -5.61 -5.75 9.18
C GLY A 52 -4.67 -5.93 10.38
N HIS A 53 -4.62 -7.13 10.96
CA HIS A 53 -3.68 -7.45 12.04
C HIS A 53 -2.20 -7.36 11.60
N VAL A 54 -1.88 -7.75 10.37
CA VAL A 54 -0.52 -7.62 9.82
C VAL A 54 -0.14 -6.16 9.62
N LEU A 55 -1.07 -5.33 9.14
CA LEU A 55 -0.88 -3.90 8.96
C LEU A 55 -0.78 -3.17 10.30
N ALA A 56 -1.65 -3.48 11.26
CA ALA A 56 -1.69 -2.85 12.58
C ALA A 56 -0.40 -3.10 13.41
N ALA A 57 0.33 -4.18 13.13
CA ALA A 57 1.55 -4.54 13.84
C ALA A 57 2.71 -3.54 13.68
N ARG A 58 2.53 -2.42 12.95
CA ARG A 58 3.47 -1.29 12.75
C ARG A 58 4.93 -1.70 12.91
N SER A 59 5.43 -2.51 11.97
CA SER A 59 6.82 -2.96 12.04
C SER A 59 7.76 -1.87 11.54
N ASN A 60 8.85 -1.63 12.27
CA ASN A 60 9.99 -0.84 11.80
C ASN A 60 10.72 -1.47 10.59
N ASP A 61 10.27 -2.64 10.12
CA ASP A 61 10.87 -3.39 9.01
C ASP A 61 10.53 -2.85 7.61
N ILE A 62 9.77 -1.76 7.52
CA ILE A 62 9.44 -1.13 6.23
C ILE A 62 10.67 -0.35 5.76
N HIS A 63 11.52 -1.02 4.98
CA HIS A 63 12.72 -0.44 4.41
C HIS A 63 12.44 0.01 2.97
N LEU A 64 11.96 1.25 2.82
CA LEU A 64 11.84 1.88 1.52
C LEU A 64 13.19 2.52 1.18
N TYR A 65 13.94 1.91 0.27
CA TYR A 65 15.25 2.42 -0.14
C TYR A 65 15.12 3.25 -1.42
N GLY A 66 15.51 4.52 -1.37
CA GLY A 66 15.59 5.34 -2.59
C GLY A 66 15.34 6.82 -2.33
N LYS A 67 16.17 7.68 -2.94
CA LYS A 67 16.02 9.14 -2.87
C LYS A 67 14.97 9.69 -3.85
N ALA A 68 14.41 8.84 -4.71
CA ALA A 68 13.53 9.23 -5.80
C ALA A 68 12.27 8.36 -5.84
N VAL A 69 11.18 8.96 -6.32
CA VAL A 69 9.86 8.32 -6.50
C VAL A 69 9.96 7.09 -7.41
N ALA A 70 10.86 7.10 -8.40
CA ALA A 70 11.09 5.98 -9.31
C ALA A 70 11.56 4.71 -8.57
N HIS A 71 12.60 4.82 -7.75
CA HIS A 71 13.10 3.67 -6.97
C HIS A 71 12.06 3.12 -6.00
N LEU A 72 11.20 4.00 -5.46
CA LEU A 72 10.10 3.59 -4.60
C LEU A 72 9.04 2.84 -5.41
N ALA A 73 8.70 3.30 -6.62
CA ALA A 73 7.79 2.59 -7.51
C ALA A 73 8.33 1.20 -7.91
N ASP A 74 9.63 1.08 -8.18
CA ASP A 74 10.29 -0.17 -8.57
C ASP A 74 10.24 -1.23 -7.46
N GLN A 75 10.13 -0.83 -6.20
CA GLN A 75 9.97 -1.75 -5.06
C GLN A 75 8.48 -2.02 -4.76
N VAL A 76 7.66 -0.98 -4.80
CA VAL A 76 6.27 -1.04 -4.30
C VAL A 76 5.32 -1.69 -5.29
N LEU A 77 5.41 -1.36 -6.58
CA LEU A 77 4.48 -1.91 -7.57
C LEU A 77 4.62 -3.44 -7.69
N PRO A 78 5.83 -4.02 -7.77
CA PRO A 78 5.97 -5.48 -7.74
C PRO A 78 5.52 -6.11 -6.41
N ALA A 79 5.76 -5.44 -5.28
CA ALA A 79 5.33 -5.93 -3.98
C ALA A 79 3.79 -5.99 -3.85
N LEU A 80 3.07 -5.04 -4.46
CA LEU A 80 1.60 -5.04 -4.51
C LEU A 80 1.08 -6.25 -5.29
N SER A 81 1.60 -6.49 -6.50
CA SER A 81 1.19 -7.64 -7.31
C SER A 81 1.55 -8.97 -6.63
N ALA A 82 2.75 -9.09 -6.07
CA ALA A 82 3.17 -10.30 -5.33
C ALA A 82 2.29 -10.57 -4.10
N THR A 83 1.83 -9.52 -3.41
CA THR A 83 0.91 -9.65 -2.28
C THR A 83 -0.48 -10.10 -2.75
N MET A 84 -0.98 -9.54 -3.85
CA MET A 84 -2.27 -9.95 -4.44
C MET A 84 -2.24 -11.41 -4.92
N ASP A 85 -1.17 -11.82 -5.60
CA ASP A 85 -0.94 -13.22 -5.99
C ASP A 85 -0.95 -14.17 -4.80
N LEU A 86 -0.21 -13.81 -3.75
CA LEU A 86 -0.08 -14.61 -2.54
C LEU A 86 -1.43 -14.76 -1.83
N LEU A 87 -2.14 -13.64 -1.62
CA LEU A 87 -3.44 -13.65 -0.96
C LEU A 87 -4.48 -14.34 -1.84
N GLY A 88 -4.45 -14.15 -3.16
CA GLY A 88 -5.36 -14.81 -4.10
C GLY A 88 -5.25 -16.33 -4.05
N ARG A 89 -4.03 -16.88 -3.91
CA ARG A 89 -3.81 -18.34 -3.78
C ARG A 89 -4.24 -18.89 -2.42
N GLN A 90 -4.10 -18.12 -1.35
CA GLN A 90 -4.41 -18.60 0.02
C GLN A 90 -5.87 -18.35 0.40
N ASN A 91 -6.35 -17.13 0.22
CA ASN A 91 -7.70 -16.69 0.58
C ASN A 91 -8.12 -15.48 -0.28
N PRO A 92 -8.88 -15.70 -1.36
CA PRO A 92 -9.35 -14.63 -2.24
C PRO A 92 -10.11 -13.50 -1.52
N ALA A 93 -10.80 -13.81 -0.41
CA ALA A 93 -11.49 -12.79 0.38
C ALA A 93 -10.51 -11.83 1.07
N GLU A 94 -9.36 -12.32 1.53
CA GLU A 94 -8.31 -11.48 2.11
C GLU A 94 -7.56 -10.68 1.05
N ALA A 95 -7.45 -11.19 -0.19
CA ALA A 95 -6.96 -10.39 -1.32
C ALA A 95 -7.88 -9.17 -1.58
N GLY A 96 -9.20 -9.40 -1.57
CA GLY A 96 -10.19 -8.32 -1.65
C GLY A 96 -10.11 -7.32 -0.50
N ASN A 97 -9.92 -7.82 0.73
CA ASN A 97 -9.75 -6.98 1.93
C ASN A 97 -8.47 -6.12 1.84
N PHE A 98 -7.34 -6.71 1.44
CA PHE A 98 -6.08 -5.99 1.23
C PHE A 98 -6.22 -4.92 0.15
N ARG A 99 -6.79 -5.26 -1.00
CA ARG A 99 -7.07 -4.32 -2.07
C ARG A 99 -7.93 -3.15 -1.59
N GLY A 100 -9.03 -3.44 -0.90
CA GLY A 100 -9.90 -2.42 -0.33
C GLY A 100 -9.17 -1.49 0.63
N ALA A 101 -8.36 -2.05 1.53
CA ALA A 101 -7.56 -1.27 2.48
C ALA A 101 -6.57 -0.32 1.77
N VAL A 102 -5.87 -0.80 0.73
CA VAL A 102 -4.93 0.02 -0.03
C VAL A 102 -5.65 1.13 -0.80
N LEU A 103 -6.79 0.83 -1.44
CA LEU A 103 -7.56 1.84 -2.17
C LEU A 103 -8.08 2.95 -1.25
N VAL A 104 -8.65 2.58 -0.10
CA VAL A 104 -9.12 3.55 0.92
C VAL A 104 -7.96 4.39 1.44
N ALA A 105 -6.78 3.79 1.64
CA ALA A 105 -5.60 4.53 2.08
C ALA A 105 -5.10 5.55 1.05
N ILE A 106 -5.14 5.21 -0.24
CA ILE A 106 -4.76 6.13 -1.32
C ILE A 106 -5.79 7.25 -1.46
N GLU A 107 -7.09 6.94 -1.35
CA GLU A 107 -8.14 7.95 -1.35
C GLU A 107 -7.97 8.91 -0.16
N ALA A 108 -7.72 8.39 1.04
CA ALA A 108 -7.45 9.20 2.23
C ALA A 108 -6.20 10.08 2.05
N ALA A 109 -5.13 9.54 1.46
CA ALA A 109 -3.89 10.27 1.19
C ALA A 109 -4.04 11.34 0.11
N SER A 110 -4.94 11.17 -0.86
CA SER A 110 -5.16 12.10 -1.97
C SER A 110 -6.31 13.09 -1.73
N ARG A 111 -7.02 12.97 -0.61
CA ARG A 111 -8.17 13.81 -0.28
C ARG A 111 -7.81 15.30 -0.29
N GLY A 112 -8.49 16.07 -1.14
CA GLY A 112 -8.26 17.51 -1.29
C GLY A 112 -6.99 17.86 -2.07
N VAL A 113 -6.30 16.88 -2.67
CA VAL A 113 -5.12 17.09 -3.50
C VAL A 113 -5.52 16.96 -4.97
N SER A 114 -5.64 18.09 -5.66
CA SER A 114 -5.85 18.12 -7.11
C SER A 114 -4.50 18.22 -7.82
N ASN A 115 -3.82 17.08 -8.00
CA ASN A 115 -2.52 17.01 -8.68
C ASN A 115 -2.51 15.85 -9.71
N PRO A 116 -2.27 16.11 -11.01
CA PRO A 116 -2.20 15.08 -12.04
C PRO A 116 -1.18 13.97 -11.75
N SER A 117 -0.05 14.30 -11.12
CA SER A 117 0.98 13.32 -10.75
C SER A 117 0.48 12.34 -9.69
N VAL A 118 -0.34 12.82 -8.75
CA VAL A 118 -0.97 11.99 -7.71
C VAL A 118 -2.01 11.06 -8.34
N ALA A 119 -2.83 11.57 -9.25
CA ALA A 119 -3.82 10.77 -9.97
C ALA A 119 -3.17 9.68 -10.84
N ALA A 120 -2.12 10.03 -11.59
CA ALA A 120 -1.37 9.07 -12.39
C ALA A 120 -0.73 7.98 -11.51
N MET A 121 -0.22 8.35 -10.33
CA MET A 121 0.39 7.39 -9.41
C MET A 121 -0.64 6.46 -8.76
N ALA A 122 -1.81 6.99 -8.37
CA ALA A 122 -2.92 6.18 -7.90
C ALA A 122 -3.34 5.16 -8.97
N GLY A 123 -3.44 5.58 -10.24
CA GLY A 123 -3.73 4.69 -11.36
C GLY A 123 -2.73 3.54 -11.51
N LYS A 124 -1.43 3.79 -11.33
CA LYS A 124 -0.40 2.73 -11.35
C LYS A 124 -0.56 1.73 -10.22
N ILE A 125 -0.91 2.20 -9.01
CA ILE A 125 -1.15 1.32 -7.88
C ILE A 125 -2.38 0.44 -8.11
N VAL A 126 -3.48 1.01 -8.62
CA VAL A 126 -4.68 0.23 -8.98
C VAL A 126 -4.34 -0.82 -10.02
N ALA A 127 -3.62 -0.45 -11.08
CA ALA A 127 -3.18 -1.40 -12.11
C ALA A 127 -2.31 -2.53 -11.54
N ALA A 128 -1.41 -2.23 -10.60
CA ALA A 128 -0.60 -3.26 -9.93
C ALA A 128 -1.43 -4.21 -9.05
N LEU A 129 -2.51 -3.71 -8.44
CA LEU A 129 -3.47 -4.53 -7.68
C LEU A 129 -4.39 -5.38 -8.58
N ASP A 130 -4.59 -4.97 -9.83
CA ASP A 130 -5.43 -5.65 -10.84
C ASP A 130 -4.67 -6.67 -11.69
N ALA A 131 -3.34 -6.58 -11.76
CA ALA A 131 -2.52 -7.40 -12.64
C ALA A 131 -2.29 -8.85 -12.15
N ALA A 132 -2.82 -9.20 -10.96
CA ALA A 132 -2.63 -10.49 -10.28
C ALA A 132 -3.97 -11.23 -10.10
#